data_AF-A0A557QW70-F1
#
_entry.id   AF-A0A557QW70-F1
#
_cell.length_a   1.000
_cell.length_b   1.000
_cell.length_c   1.000
_cell.angle_alpha   90.00
_cell.angle_beta   90.00
_cell.angle_gamma   90.00
#
_symmetry.space_group_name_H-M   'P 1'
#
loop_
_entity.id
_entity.type
_entity.pdbx_description
1 polymer ?
#
loop_
_entity_poly.entity_id
_entity_poly.type
_entity_poly.pdbx_seq_one_letter_code
_entity_poly.pdbx_strand_id
1 'polypeptide(L)' 'MLDAILEFATRFLVEFLFYTFLYGVGWVMLKAMTLGRYPPHPSQKHNRELVALFPVAAFFVGATIAFS' A
#
# COMPACT_ATOMS: atom_id res chain seq x y z
N MET A 1 26.85 10.70 -13.21
CA MET A 1 26.65 9.22 -13.13
C MET A 1 26.08 8.80 -11.79
N LEU A 2 26.66 9.24 -10.66
CA LEU A 2 26.15 8.91 -9.33
C LEU A 2 24.69 9.38 -9.12
N ASP A 3 24.36 10.60 -9.54
CA ASP A 3 23.01 11.18 -9.39
C ASP A 3 21.95 10.37 -10.14
N ALA A 4 22.25 9.94 -11.37
CA ALA A 4 21.34 9.13 -12.18
C ALA A 4 21.10 7.74 -11.56
N ILE A 5 22.13 7.16 -10.94
CA ILE A 5 22.00 5.88 -10.21
C ILE A 5 21.14 6.06 -8.97
N LEU A 6 21.34 7.15 -8.22
CA LEU A 6 20.55 7.46 -7.03
C LEU A 6 19.08 7.73 -7.38
N GLU A 7 18.82 8.49 -8.45
CA GLU A 7 17.47 8.75 -8.94
C GLU A 7 16.77 7.46 -9.34
N PHE A 8 17.44 6.61 -10.12
CA PHE A 8 16.91 5.31 -10.52
C PHE A 8 16.63 4.40 -9.31
N ALA A 9 17.59 4.30 -8.38
CA ALA A 9 17.45 3.48 -7.19
C ALA A 9 16.29 3.97 -6.30
N THR A 10 16.17 5.28 -6.13
CA THR A 10 15.08 5.88 -5.34
C THR A 10 13.74 5.61 -6.00
N ARG A 11 13.64 5.81 -7.31
CA ARG A 11 12.39 5.54 -8.05
C ARG A 11 12.00 4.07 -7.95
N PHE A 12 12.95 3.17 -8.17
CA PHE A 12 12.73 1.74 -8.05
C PHE A 12 12.29 1.35 -6.64
N LEU A 13 12.95 1.89 -5.61
CA LEU A 13 12.60 1.64 -4.21
C LEU A 13 11.17 2.10 -3.90
N VAL A 14 10.80 3.31 -4.34
CA VAL A 14 9.45 3.87 -4.14
C VAL A 14 8.41 3.02 -4.87
N GLU A 15 8.65 2.68 -6.14
CA GLU A 15 7.73 1.85 -6.92
C GLU A 15 7.58 0.45 -6.30
N PHE A 16 8.68 -0.18 -5.90
CA PHE A 16 8.65 -1.47 -5.22
C PHE A 16 7.88 -1.40 -3.90
N LEU A 17 8.16 -0.38 -3.08
CA LEU A 17 7.50 -0.19 -1.80
C LEU A 17 5.99 0.04 -1.97
N PHE A 18 5.57 0.90 -2.91
CA PHE A 18 4.15 1.18 -3.13
C PHE A 18 3.39 0.03 -3.80
N TYR A 19 3.90 -0.47 -4.91
CA TYR A 19 3.14 -1.41 -5.74
C TYR A 19 3.31 -2.87 -5.34
N THR A 20 4.39 -3.22 -4.65
CA THR A 20 4.60 -4.60 -4.17
C THR A 20 4.29 -4.70 -2.69
N PHE A 21 5.00 -3.95 -1.85
CA PHE A 21 4.91 -4.11 -0.40
C PHE A 21 3.60 -3.55 0.15
N LEU A 22 3.33 -2.26 -0.03
CA LEU A 22 2.13 -1.60 0.49
C LEU A 22 0.85 -2.16 -0.14
N TYR A 23 0.83 -2.41 -1.45
CA TYR A 23 -0.31 -3.07 -2.08
C TYR A 23 -0.56 -4.47 -1.50
N GLY A 24 0.48 -5.29 -1.33
CA GLY A 24 0.35 -6.64 -0.76
C GLY A 24 -0.17 -6.60 0.67
N VAL A 25 0.40 -5.74 1.52
CA VAL A 25 -0.06 -5.54 2.90
C VAL A 25 -1.49 -5.03 2.93
N GLY A 26 -1.81 -4.02 2.12
CA GLY A 26 -3.16 -3.45 2.03
C GLY A 26 -4.19 -4.46 1.59
N TRP A 27 -3.83 -5.33 0.64
CA TRP A 27 -4.69 -6.43 0.21
C TRP A 27 -4.99 -7.41 1.35
N VAL A 28 -3.97 -7.82 2.12
CA VAL A 28 -4.16 -8.72 3.27
C VAL A 28 -5.00 -8.06 4.35
N MET A 29 -4.76 -6.79 4.66
CA MET A 29 -5.54 -6.02 5.64
C MET A 29 -7.01 -5.91 5.23
N LEU A 30 -7.28 -5.48 3.99
CA LEU A 30 -8.64 -5.40 3.46
C LEU A 30 -9.32 -6.76 3.44
N LYS A 31 -8.58 -7.82 3.10
CA LYS A 31 -9.10 -9.20 3.14
C LYS A 31 -9.48 -9.62 4.56
N ALA A 32 -8.65 -9.31 5.56
CA ALA A 32 -8.96 -9.58 6.95
C ALA A 32 -10.20 -8.80 7.43
N MET A 33 -10.25 -7.49 7.14
CA MET A 33 -11.36 -6.62 7.55
C MET A 33 -12.69 -6.95 6.87
N THR A 34 -12.64 -7.44 5.63
CA THR A 34 -13.83 -7.85 4.87
C THR A 34 -14.18 -9.34 5.06
N LEU A 35 -13.54 -10.02 6.02
CA LEU A 35 -13.75 -11.45 6.31
C LEU A 35 -13.58 -12.34 5.06
N GLY A 36 -12.57 -12.04 4.24
CA GLY A 36 -12.25 -12.80 3.03
C GLY A 36 -13.01 -12.39 1.77
N ARG A 37 -13.92 -11.41 1.83
CA ARG A 37 -14.71 -10.96 0.67
C ARG A 37 -13.90 -10.14 -0.34
N TYR A 38 -12.72 -9.66 0.04
CA TYR A 38 -11.80 -8.96 -0.85
C TYR A 38 -10.91 -9.94 -1.64
N PRO A 39 -10.60 -9.68 -2.93
CA PRO A 39 -10.96 -8.49 -3.74
C PRO A 39 -12.41 -8.51 -4.26
N PRO A 40 -12.98 -7.33 -4.59
CA PRO A 40 -14.32 -7.23 -5.17
C PRO A 40 -14.41 -7.96 -6.52
N HIS A 41 -15.65 -8.28 -6.92
CA HIS A 41 -15.92 -8.95 -8.19
C HIS A 41 -15.28 -8.17 -9.36
N PRO A 42 -14.72 -8.83 -10.39
CA PRO A 42 -14.03 -8.17 -11.51
C PRO A 42 -14.84 -7.11 -12.27
N SER A 43 -16.17 -7.16 -12.16
CA SER A 43 -17.09 -6.16 -12.73
C SER A 43 -17.10 -4.83 -11.97
N GLN A 44 -16.49 -4.77 -10.78
CA GLN A 44 -16.36 -3.55 -9.99
C GLN A 44 -15.00 -2.89 -10.22
N LYS A 45 -14.98 -1.56 -10.21
CA LYS A 45 -13.74 -0.77 -10.38
C LYS A 45 -12.79 -1.02 -9.20
N HIS A 46 -11.76 -1.83 -9.42
CA HIS A 46 -10.70 -2.10 -8.43
C HIS A 46 -9.64 -1.01 -8.49
N ASN A 47 -9.61 -0.12 -7.50
CA ASN A 47 -8.59 0.93 -7.42
C ASN A 47 -7.38 0.44 -6.60
N ARG A 48 -6.28 0.10 -7.28
CA ARG A 48 -5.05 -0.42 -6.67
C ARG A 48 -4.35 0.60 -5.77
N GLU A 49 -4.47 1.89 -6.08
CA GLU A 49 -3.83 2.96 -5.30
C GLU A 49 -4.45 3.07 -3.91
N LEU A 50 -5.79 2.94 -3.82
CA LEU A 50 -6.47 2.94 -2.52
C LEU A 50 -6.05 1.76 -1.64
N VAL A 51 -5.79 0.59 -2.25
CA VAL A 51 -5.27 -0.57 -1.52
C VAL A 51 -3.88 -0.30 -0.98
N ALA A 52 -2.99 0.28 -1.80
CA ALA A 52 -1.63 0.62 -1.38
C ALA A 52 -1.58 1.75 -0.33
N LEU A 53 -2.54 2.67 -0.35
CA LEU A 53 -2.64 3.74 0.64
C LEU A 53 -3.24 3.25 1.97
N PHE A 54 -3.95 2.13 1.98
CA PHE A 54 -4.63 1.61 3.17
C PHE A 54 -3.69 1.34 4.35
N PRO A 55 -2.54 0.64 4.19
CA PRO A 55 -1.59 0.44 5.29
C PRO A 55 -0.95 1.73 5.77
N VAL A 56 -0.72 2.69 4.87
CA VAL A 56 -0.15 4.00 5.22
C VAL A 56 -1.12 4.73 6.14
N ALA A 57 -2.40 4.81 5.76
CA ALA A 57 -3.43 5.42 6.59
C ALA A 57 -3.55 4.70 7.94
N ALA A 58 -3.58 3.36 7.94
CA ALA A 58 -3.67 2.57 9.16
C ALA A 58 -2.48 2.79 10.10
N PHE A 59 -1.26 2.93 9.55
CA PHE A 59 -0.07 3.25 10.32
C PHE A 59 -0.18 4.61 11.01
N PHE A 60 -0.57 5.67 10.28
CA PHE A 60 -0.71 7.01 10.87
C PHE A 60 -1.82 7.07 11.90
N VAL A 61 -2.95 6.42 11.65
CA VAL A 61 -4.06 6.30 12.62
C VAL A 61 -3.59 5.57 13.87
N GLY A 62 -2.94 4.41 13.72
CA GLY A 62 -2.42 3.64 14.84
C GLY A 62 -1.37 4.40 15.65
N ALA A 63 -0.45 5.11 14.98
CA ALA A 63 0.53 5.97 15.63
C ALA A 63 -0.13 7.13 16.39
N THR A 64 -1.12 7.79 15.78
CA THR A 64 -1.85 8.89 16.43
C THR A 64 -2.51 8.40 17.71
N ILE A 65 -3.20 7.25 17.66
CA ILE A 65 -3.85 6.65 18.84
C ILE A 65 -2.82 6.22 19.90
N ALA A 66 -1.66 5.69 19.49
CA ALA A 66 -0.64 5.23 20.43
C ALA A 66 0.08 6.37 21.16
N PHE A 67 0.16 7.55 20.55
CA PHE A 67 0.87 8.71 21.09
C PHE A 67 -0.05 9.87 21.53
N SER A 68 -1.38 9.68 21.47
CA SER A 68 -2.40 10.59 22.04
C SER A 68 -2.68 10.24 23.50
#